data_AF-A0A453CVN0-F1
#
_entry.id   AF-A0A453CVN0-F1
#
_cell.length_a   1.000
_cell.length_b   1.000
_cell.length_c   1.000
_cell.angle_alpha   90.00
_cell.angle_beta   90.00
_cell.angle_gamma   90.00
#
_symmetry.space_group_name_H-M   'P 1'
#
loop_
_entity.id
_entity.type
_entity.pdbx_description
1 polymer ?
#
loop_
_entity_poly.entity_id
_entity_poly.type
_entity_poly.pdbx_seq_one_letter_code
_entity_poly.pdbx_strand_id
1 'polypeptide(L)'
;MHDIIDDQEEFTDIPDNFSNLPHEHYPLTITYRKFLMMLDGTCRTSFLDVFYGELQSSIDRGHSNSRALQTFIESKEVTYEKFAATYWPRFNADLTKNLDASTVFTEIVSHIKGRYQASSPYISKLGRQDYVILSDKRFSSLNSEKRDRIYNIFVDYESMKSTAREFDLSDFVNSLHTSLVSEGYNGDLLDFVYIDEVQDLTMTQIALLKYVCRNFKEGFLFAGDTAQTIARGIDFRFEDIRSLFYTAFLSETEAFNQGSQQGKQVKLSDMFQLTQNFRTHCGILHMAQSIMSLLYFFFPSSVDKLNPETGLVYGEAPVLLESDNDENAIMTIFGEIKSKHGSMHGFGAEQVILVRDDAT
;
A
#
# COMPACT_ATOMS: atom_id res chain seq x y z
N MET A 1 -4.19 2.40 13.36
CA MET A 1 -3.19 1.35 13.67
C MET A 1 -1.85 1.98 13.35
N HIS A 2 -0.93 2.02 14.32
CA HIS A 2 0.33 2.75 14.20
C HIS A 2 1.01 2.42 12.88
N ASP A 3 1.18 3.44 12.04
CA ASP A 3 2.28 3.46 11.10
C ASP A 3 3.51 3.09 11.92
N ILE A 4 4.20 2.04 11.49
CA ILE A 4 5.62 1.95 11.71
C ILE A 4 6.11 3.30 11.17
N ILE A 5 6.37 4.23 12.09
CA ILE A 5 7.28 5.34 11.83
C ILE A 5 8.53 4.58 11.44
N ASP A 6 8.67 4.40 10.14
CA ASP A 6 9.79 3.79 9.49
C ASP A 6 10.95 4.64 9.98
N ASP A 7 11.71 4.10 10.93
CA ASP A 7 12.79 4.83 11.58
C ASP A 7 13.80 5.11 10.46
N GLN A 8 13.63 6.25 9.77
CA GLN A 8 14.53 6.67 8.68
C GLN A 8 15.98 6.82 9.18
N GLU A 9 16.18 6.80 10.50
CA GLU A 9 17.47 6.70 11.16
C GLU A 9 18.19 5.37 10.85
N GLU A 10 17.47 4.28 10.54
CA GLU A 10 18.01 2.92 10.34
C GLU A 10 18.81 2.76 9.03
N PHE A 11 18.62 3.65 8.04
CA PHE A 11 19.28 3.56 6.72
C PHE A 11 20.19 4.74 6.38
N THR A 12 20.65 5.48 7.39
CA THR A 12 21.57 6.62 7.19
C THR A 12 22.94 6.21 6.64
N ASP A 13 23.34 4.96 6.87
CA ASP A 13 24.61 4.40 6.38
C ASP A 13 24.57 4.00 4.90
N ILE A 14 23.38 3.88 4.30
CA ILE A 14 23.21 3.54 2.88
C ILE A 14 23.01 4.83 2.07
N PRO A 15 23.79 5.11 1.03
CA PRO A 15 23.60 6.28 0.18
C PRO A 15 22.22 6.31 -0.49
N ASP A 16 21.63 7.50 -0.66
CA ASP A 16 20.38 7.71 -1.42
C ASP A 16 20.61 7.69 -2.94
N ASN A 17 21.29 6.67 -3.47
CA ASN A 17 21.42 6.44 -4.90
C ASN A 17 21.79 4.97 -5.18
N PHE A 18 21.49 4.48 -6.38
CA PHE A 18 21.85 3.13 -6.83
C PHE A 18 23.18 3.09 -7.60
N SER A 19 23.92 4.19 -7.71
CA SER A 19 25.11 4.26 -8.56
C SER A 19 26.40 4.00 -7.77
N ASN A 20 27.16 2.97 -8.17
CA ASN A 20 28.42 2.59 -7.54
C ASN A 20 28.27 2.26 -6.04
N LEU A 21 27.18 1.58 -5.68
CA LEU A 21 27.00 1.13 -4.30
C LEU A 21 28.07 0.10 -3.93
N PRO A 22 28.80 0.28 -2.82
CA PRO A 22 29.75 -0.70 -2.33
C PRO A 22 29.11 -2.09 -2.17
N HIS A 23 29.83 -3.14 -2.57
CA HIS A 23 29.35 -4.52 -2.48
C HIS A 23 28.96 -4.95 -1.05
N GLU A 24 29.53 -4.31 -0.03
CA GLU A 24 29.25 -4.57 1.40
C GLU A 24 27.82 -4.20 1.82
N HIS A 25 27.11 -3.36 1.06
CA HIS A 25 25.71 -3.05 1.33
C HIS A 25 24.75 -4.11 0.77
N TYR A 26 25.22 -5.06 -0.03
CA TYR A 26 24.38 -6.12 -0.60
C TYR A 26 24.40 -7.39 0.28
N PRO A 27 23.24 -8.06 0.47
CA PRO A 27 21.92 -7.70 -0.07
C PRO A 27 21.31 -6.47 0.62
N LEU A 28 20.73 -5.57 -0.18
CA LEU A 28 20.03 -4.39 0.34
C LEU A 28 18.74 -4.83 1.02
N THR A 29 18.65 -4.60 2.34
CA THR A 29 17.39 -4.72 3.09
C THR A 29 16.97 -3.30 3.43
N ILE A 30 16.02 -2.75 2.66
CA ILE A 30 15.61 -1.35 2.75
C ILE A 30 14.09 -1.25 2.65
N THR A 31 13.55 -0.15 3.12
CA THR A 31 12.12 0.12 3.04
C THR A 31 11.74 0.64 1.66
N TYR A 32 10.45 0.60 1.34
CA TYR A 32 9.99 1.15 0.06
C TYR A 32 10.27 2.65 -0.06
N ARG A 33 10.20 3.39 1.06
CA ARG A 33 10.55 4.81 1.08
C ARG A 33 12.02 5.04 0.74
N LYS A 34 12.93 4.27 1.34
CA LYS A 34 14.35 4.32 1.03
C LYS A 34 14.62 3.96 -0.43
N PHE A 35 13.93 2.96 -0.97
CA PHE A 35 13.99 2.61 -2.40
C PHE A 35 13.62 3.79 -3.31
N LEU A 36 12.57 4.54 -3.00
CA LEU A 36 12.19 5.73 -3.78
C LEU A 36 13.25 6.84 -3.69
N MET A 37 13.82 7.07 -2.52
CA MET A 37 14.90 8.05 -2.34
C MET A 37 16.14 7.68 -3.15
N MET A 38 16.52 6.40 -3.16
CA MET A 38 17.63 5.90 -3.97
C MET A 38 17.35 5.98 -5.47
N LEU A 39 16.11 5.74 -5.90
CA LEU A 39 15.72 5.96 -7.30
C LEU A 39 15.85 7.44 -7.70
N ASP A 40 15.34 8.34 -6.87
CA ASP A 40 15.38 9.78 -7.12
C ASP A 40 16.81 10.32 -7.21
N GLY A 41 17.69 9.92 -6.29
CA GLY A 41 19.11 10.30 -6.34
C GLY A 41 19.90 9.64 -7.48
N THR A 42 19.31 8.68 -8.19
CA THR A 42 19.87 8.10 -9.42
C THR A 42 19.40 8.83 -10.69
N CYS A 43 18.32 9.61 -10.60
CA CYS A 43 17.86 10.47 -11.70
C CYS A 43 18.82 11.66 -11.87
N ARG A 44 18.88 12.23 -13.08
CA ARG A 44 19.70 13.44 -13.32
C ARG A 44 19.09 14.67 -12.68
N THR A 45 17.76 14.70 -12.67
CA THR A 45 16.96 15.74 -12.04
C THR A 45 16.15 15.11 -10.90
N SER A 46 16.44 15.49 -9.66
CA SER A 46 15.71 14.98 -8.50
C SER A 46 14.37 15.70 -8.37
N PHE A 47 13.31 14.96 -8.04
CA PHE A 47 12.02 15.53 -7.67
C PHE A 47 12.15 16.45 -6.44
N LEU A 48 13.04 16.08 -5.52
CA LEU A 48 13.27 16.78 -4.26
C LEU A 48 14.07 18.08 -4.44
N ASP A 49 14.78 18.26 -5.56
CA ASP A 49 15.53 19.50 -5.90
C ASP A 49 14.69 20.77 -5.83
N VAL A 50 13.41 20.69 -6.20
CA VAL A 50 12.50 21.83 -6.12
C VAL A 50 12.34 22.31 -4.68
N PHE A 51 12.29 21.37 -3.72
CA PHE A 51 12.19 21.68 -2.29
C PHE A 51 13.54 22.07 -1.70
N TYR A 52 14.65 21.52 -2.20
CA TYR A 52 16.01 21.93 -1.83
C TYR A 52 16.26 23.41 -2.14
N GLY A 53 15.87 23.88 -3.34
CA GLY A 53 16.02 25.27 -3.75
C GLY A 53 15.22 26.26 -2.89
N GLU A 54 14.01 25.88 -2.45
CA GLU A 54 13.18 26.71 -1.55
C GLU A 54 13.84 26.92 -0.19
N LEU A 55 14.37 25.85 0.42
CA LEU A 55 15.03 25.95 1.72
C LEU A 55 16.30 26.80 1.64
N GLN A 56 17.10 26.64 0.59
CA GLN A 56 18.36 27.38 0.43
C GLN A 56 18.14 28.88 0.16
N SER A 57 16.99 29.27 -0.41
CA SER A 57 16.59 30.68 -0.50
C SER A 57 16.18 31.30 0.84
N SER A 58 15.88 30.46 1.84
CA SER A 58 15.41 30.87 3.17
C SER A 58 16.48 30.80 4.28
N ILE A 59 17.58 30.06 4.06
CA ILE A 59 18.63 29.87 5.07
C ILE A 59 20.01 30.21 4.48
N ASP A 60 20.49 31.40 4.84
CA ASP A 60 21.85 31.86 4.56
C ASP A 60 22.82 31.21 5.58
N ARG A 61 23.81 30.45 5.07
CA ARG A 61 25.00 29.86 5.77
C ARG A 61 24.80 28.68 6.73
N GLY A 62 25.61 27.64 6.50
CA GLY A 62 26.25 26.87 7.57
C GLY A 62 25.86 25.39 7.63
N HIS A 63 26.87 24.52 7.56
CA HIS A 63 26.77 23.07 7.58
C HIS A 63 26.00 22.50 8.79
N SER A 64 24.76 22.07 8.56
CA SER A 64 24.07 20.98 9.26
C SER A 64 22.82 20.56 8.46
N ASN A 65 22.99 20.30 7.16
CA ASN A 65 21.92 20.42 6.17
C ASN A 65 21.06 19.17 5.95
N SER A 66 21.48 17.97 6.31
CA SER A 66 20.72 16.75 5.95
C SER A 66 19.46 16.57 6.80
N ARG A 67 19.53 16.68 8.13
CA ARG A 67 18.39 16.40 9.02
C ARG A 67 17.29 17.46 8.96
N ALA A 68 17.66 18.75 9.00
CA ALA A 68 16.69 19.84 8.91
C ALA A 68 15.94 19.83 7.56
N LEU A 69 16.62 19.39 6.52
CA LEU A 69 16.07 19.30 5.18
C LEU A 69 15.16 18.08 5.00
N GLN A 70 15.56 16.94 5.56
CA GLN A 70 14.72 15.76 5.64
C GLN A 70 13.40 16.09 6.36
N THR A 71 13.49 16.75 7.53
CA THR A 71 12.30 17.22 8.26
C THR A 71 11.47 18.22 7.44
N PHE A 72 12.11 19.07 6.64
CA PHE A 72 11.38 19.98 5.74
C PHE A 72 10.62 19.22 4.65
N ILE A 73 11.24 18.24 3.99
CA ILE A 73 10.61 17.41 2.97
C ILE A 73 9.44 16.61 3.57
N GLU A 74 9.65 16.00 4.73
CA GLU A 74 8.60 15.29 5.48
C GLU A 74 7.45 16.24 5.84
N SER A 75 7.73 17.50 6.18
CA SER A 75 6.70 18.49 6.44
C SER A 75 5.88 18.87 5.19
N LYS A 76 6.44 18.68 3.99
CA LYS A 76 5.78 18.97 2.70
C LYS A 76 4.98 17.79 2.17
N GLU A 77 5.29 16.58 2.61
CA GLU A 77 4.56 15.39 2.23
C GLU A 77 3.16 15.34 2.88
N VAL A 78 2.18 14.88 2.10
CA VAL A 78 0.81 14.66 2.55
C VAL A 78 0.57 13.17 2.77
N THR A 79 0.67 12.74 4.03
CA THR A 79 0.21 11.43 4.50
C THR A 79 -1.30 11.43 4.74
N TYR A 80 -1.88 10.28 5.07
CA TYR A 80 -3.29 10.19 5.45
C TYR A 80 -3.61 11.09 6.65
N GLU A 81 -2.75 11.11 7.68
CA GLU A 81 -2.92 11.90 8.89
C GLU A 81 -2.97 13.39 8.56
N LYS A 82 -2.07 13.85 7.69
CA LYS A 82 -2.06 15.25 7.24
C LYS A 82 -3.26 15.57 6.35
N PHE A 83 -3.65 14.65 5.46
CA PHE A 83 -4.88 14.78 4.66
C PHE A 83 -6.10 14.95 5.57
N ALA A 84 -6.30 14.06 6.53
CA ALA A 84 -7.41 14.07 7.47
C ALA A 84 -7.41 15.31 8.38
N ALA A 85 -6.25 15.76 8.85
CA ALA A 85 -6.15 16.90 9.76
C ALA A 85 -6.24 18.26 9.04
N THR A 86 -5.65 18.39 7.85
CA THR A 86 -5.41 19.70 7.21
C THR A 86 -6.30 19.94 5.99
N TYR A 87 -6.57 18.90 5.20
CA TYR A 87 -7.31 19.01 3.94
C TYR A 87 -8.78 18.68 4.13
N TRP A 88 -9.09 17.56 4.79
CA TRP A 88 -10.45 17.06 4.98
C TRP A 88 -11.43 18.11 5.53
N PRO A 89 -11.10 18.90 6.57
CA PRO A 89 -12.01 19.90 7.13
C PRO A 89 -12.29 21.09 6.20
N ARG A 90 -11.52 21.26 5.12
CA ARG A 90 -11.63 22.39 4.18
C ARG A 90 -12.47 22.07 2.96
N PHE A 91 -12.78 20.79 2.71
CA PHE A 91 -13.66 20.41 1.62
C PHE A 91 -15.09 20.87 1.86
N ASN A 92 -15.85 21.05 0.78
CA ASN A 92 -17.26 21.40 0.86
C ASN A 92 -18.04 20.29 1.63
N ALA A 93 -18.77 20.68 2.68
CA ALA A 93 -19.56 19.78 3.50
C ALA A 93 -20.59 18.97 2.69
N ASP A 94 -21.12 19.54 1.61
CA ASP A 94 -22.03 18.83 0.70
C ASP A 94 -21.31 17.71 -0.07
N LEU A 95 -20.01 17.87 -0.35
CA LEU A 95 -19.21 16.83 -1.00
C LEU A 95 -18.77 15.74 -0.03
N THR A 96 -18.52 16.07 1.24
CA THR A 96 -18.02 15.10 2.25
C THR A 96 -19.13 14.39 3.04
N LYS A 97 -20.39 14.84 2.93
CA LYS A 97 -21.54 14.21 3.61
C LYS A 97 -21.62 12.69 3.36
N ASN A 98 -21.66 11.90 4.44
CA ASN A 98 -21.70 10.43 4.41
C ASN A 98 -20.51 9.77 3.68
N LEU A 99 -19.36 10.45 3.65
CA LEU A 99 -18.09 9.88 3.22
C LEU A 99 -17.13 9.90 4.40
N ASP A 100 -16.33 8.86 4.51
CA ASP A 100 -15.25 8.78 5.48
C ASP A 100 -13.92 9.23 4.84
N ALA A 101 -13.10 9.94 5.61
CA ALA A 101 -11.84 10.51 5.12
C ALA A 101 -10.86 9.43 4.65
N SER A 102 -10.79 8.29 5.35
CA SER A 102 -9.91 7.19 4.97
C SER A 102 -10.37 6.58 3.65
N THR A 103 -11.67 6.37 3.47
CA THR A 103 -12.23 5.85 2.21
C THR A 103 -11.90 6.78 1.04
N VAL A 104 -12.08 8.10 1.21
CA VAL A 104 -11.78 9.06 0.13
C VAL A 104 -10.28 9.08 -0.19
N PHE A 105 -9.42 9.08 0.83
CA PHE A 105 -7.98 9.07 0.61
C PHE A 105 -7.51 7.79 -0.08
N THR A 106 -7.99 6.62 0.34
CA THR A 106 -7.72 5.32 -0.31
C THR A 106 -8.16 5.33 -1.78
N GLU A 107 -9.35 5.87 -2.10
CA GLU A 107 -9.81 5.98 -3.48
C GLU A 107 -8.91 6.88 -4.34
N ILE A 108 -8.46 8.01 -3.79
CA ILE A 108 -7.53 8.92 -4.47
C ILE A 108 -6.21 8.22 -4.75
N VAL A 109 -5.59 7.64 -3.72
CA VAL A 109 -4.24 7.06 -3.82
C VAL A 109 -4.25 5.76 -4.64
N SER A 110 -5.19 4.85 -4.39
CA SER A 110 -5.16 3.49 -4.96
C SER A 110 -5.82 3.43 -6.34
N HIS A 111 -6.94 4.14 -6.55
CA HIS A 111 -7.76 3.98 -7.75
C HIS A 111 -7.57 5.12 -8.75
N ILE A 112 -7.51 6.37 -8.28
CA ILE A 112 -7.33 7.53 -9.17
C ILE A 112 -5.86 7.67 -9.58
N LYS A 113 -4.92 7.62 -8.61
CA LYS A 113 -3.49 7.84 -8.85
C LYS A 113 -2.66 6.54 -8.91
N GLY A 114 -3.18 5.44 -8.37
CA GLY A 114 -2.43 4.19 -8.16
C GLY A 114 -2.53 3.15 -9.28
N ARG A 115 -3.32 3.41 -10.32
CA ARG A 115 -3.44 2.51 -11.47
C ARG A 115 -2.31 2.75 -12.46
N TYR A 116 -1.63 1.67 -12.83
CA TYR A 116 -0.61 1.70 -13.85
C TYR A 116 -1.21 1.47 -15.24
N GLN A 117 -0.91 2.37 -16.19
CA GLN A 117 -1.31 2.24 -17.59
C GLN A 117 -0.08 2.07 -18.48
N ALA A 118 0.22 0.83 -18.88
CA ALA A 118 1.39 0.50 -19.70
C ALA A 118 1.42 1.24 -21.05
N SER A 119 0.25 1.52 -21.64
CA SER A 119 0.13 2.24 -22.91
C SER A 119 0.45 3.73 -22.83
N SER A 120 0.45 4.30 -21.63
CA SER A 120 0.72 5.72 -21.43
C SER A 120 1.38 5.95 -20.06
N PRO A 121 2.70 5.68 -19.95
CA PRO A 121 3.43 5.85 -18.69
C PRO A 121 3.47 7.32 -18.22
N TYR A 122 3.07 8.27 -19.07
CA TYR A 122 2.91 9.69 -18.73
C TYR A 122 1.52 10.04 -18.17
N ILE A 123 0.52 9.19 -18.36
CA ILE A 123 -0.83 9.40 -17.80
C ILE A 123 -0.89 8.69 -16.45
N SER A 124 -0.68 9.49 -15.41
CA SER A 124 -0.58 9.05 -14.02
C SER A 124 -1.91 9.03 -13.25
N LYS A 125 -3.01 9.42 -13.89
CA LYS A 125 -4.30 9.65 -13.23
C LYS A 125 -5.43 9.07 -14.07
N LEU A 126 -6.33 8.34 -13.42
CA LEU A 126 -7.54 7.83 -14.03
C LEU A 126 -8.50 8.99 -14.31
N GLY A 127 -8.99 9.09 -15.54
CA GLY A 127 -9.97 10.11 -15.91
C GLY A 127 -11.30 9.92 -15.16
N ARG A 128 -12.02 11.02 -14.94
CA ARG A 128 -13.32 11.06 -14.24
C ARG A 128 -14.29 9.98 -14.73
N GLN A 129 -14.46 9.88 -16.05
CA GLN A 129 -15.42 8.96 -16.64
C GLN A 129 -15.03 7.50 -16.35
N ASP A 130 -13.76 7.16 -16.53
CA ASP A 130 -13.26 5.81 -16.28
C ASP A 130 -13.32 5.45 -14.79
N TYR A 131 -13.08 6.43 -13.90
CA TYR A 131 -13.21 6.24 -12.47
C TYR A 131 -14.67 6.00 -12.05
N VAL A 132 -15.62 6.79 -12.55
CA VAL A 132 -17.03 6.65 -12.19
C VAL A 132 -17.59 5.31 -12.67
N ILE A 133 -17.23 4.86 -13.89
CA ILE A 133 -17.68 3.56 -14.44
C ILE A 133 -17.22 2.36 -13.58
N LEU A 134 -16.20 2.52 -12.72
CA LEU A 134 -15.83 1.46 -11.77
C LEU A 134 -16.97 1.07 -10.82
N SER A 135 -18.00 1.91 -10.64
CA SER A 135 -19.21 1.54 -9.90
C SER A 135 -19.95 0.35 -10.51
N ASP A 136 -19.78 0.12 -11.81
CA ASP A 136 -20.53 -0.90 -12.57
C ASP A 136 -19.91 -2.30 -12.40
N LYS A 137 -18.73 -2.38 -11.77
CA LYS A 137 -18.23 -3.66 -11.26
C LYS A 137 -19.24 -4.18 -10.23
N ARG A 138 -19.66 -5.44 -10.39
CA ARG A 138 -20.79 -6.10 -9.67
C ARG A 138 -20.79 -5.97 -8.13
N PHE A 139 -19.73 -5.47 -7.52
CA PHE A 139 -19.53 -5.41 -6.06
C PHE A 139 -18.80 -4.15 -5.58
N SER A 140 -18.87 -3.04 -6.32
CA SER A 140 -18.29 -1.77 -5.85
C SER A 140 -18.99 -1.29 -4.57
N SER A 141 -18.22 -1.04 -3.51
CA SER A 141 -18.71 -0.45 -2.25
C SER A 141 -19.24 0.99 -2.45
N LEU A 142 -18.78 1.65 -3.53
CA LEU A 142 -19.15 3.01 -3.91
C LEU A 142 -19.99 3.01 -5.20
N ASN A 143 -21.15 3.65 -5.14
CA ASN A 143 -21.96 3.91 -6.33
C ASN A 143 -21.39 5.06 -7.18
N SER A 144 -21.94 5.25 -8.38
CA SER A 144 -21.49 6.28 -9.33
C SER A 144 -21.55 7.69 -8.75
N GLU A 145 -22.60 8.03 -7.99
CA GLU A 145 -22.76 9.34 -7.34
C GLU A 145 -21.67 9.61 -6.30
N LYS A 146 -21.35 8.63 -5.45
CA LYS A 146 -20.26 8.75 -4.47
C LYS A 146 -18.91 8.91 -5.18
N ARG A 147 -18.65 8.12 -6.23
CA ARG A 147 -17.42 8.25 -7.03
C ARG A 147 -17.32 9.63 -7.70
N ASP A 148 -18.43 10.15 -8.22
CA ASP A 148 -18.50 11.49 -8.80
C ASP A 148 -18.09 12.58 -7.78
N ARG A 149 -18.64 12.50 -6.56
CA ARG A 149 -18.30 13.40 -5.45
C ARG A 149 -16.84 13.26 -5.02
N ILE A 150 -16.34 12.03 -4.91
CA ILE A 150 -14.92 11.76 -4.59
C ILE A 150 -14.00 12.37 -5.64
N TYR A 151 -14.36 12.29 -6.93
CA TYR A 151 -13.55 12.90 -7.98
C TYR A 151 -13.53 14.43 -7.88
N ASN A 152 -14.64 15.06 -7.47
CA ASN A 152 -14.65 16.50 -7.21
C ASN A 152 -13.74 16.85 -6.01
N ILE A 153 -13.80 16.08 -4.92
CA ILE A 153 -12.88 16.22 -3.78
C ILE A 153 -11.43 16.06 -4.22
N PHE A 154 -11.13 15.09 -5.07
CA PHE A 154 -9.80 14.87 -5.64
C PHE A 154 -9.28 16.11 -6.40
N VAL A 155 -10.12 16.73 -7.23
CA VAL A 155 -9.75 17.94 -7.96
C VAL A 155 -9.46 19.10 -7.00
N ASP A 156 -10.32 19.30 -5.99
CA ASP A 156 -10.12 20.34 -4.97
C ASP A 156 -8.84 20.07 -4.16
N TYR A 157 -8.62 18.82 -3.77
CA TYR A 157 -7.42 18.36 -3.06
C TYR A 157 -6.14 18.69 -3.84
N GLU A 158 -6.07 18.30 -5.11
CA GLU A 158 -4.90 18.57 -5.97
C GLU A 158 -4.66 20.08 -6.14
N SER A 159 -5.73 20.88 -6.26
CA SER A 159 -5.65 22.34 -6.36
C SER A 159 -5.09 22.97 -5.08
N MET A 160 -5.62 22.57 -3.92
CA MET A 160 -5.15 23.05 -2.61
C MET A 160 -3.71 22.66 -2.35
N LYS A 161 -3.36 21.40 -2.63
CA LYS A 161 -2.02 20.86 -2.42
C LYS A 161 -0.98 21.55 -3.31
N SER A 162 -1.34 21.78 -4.58
CA SER A 162 -0.51 22.57 -5.51
C SER A 162 -0.29 24.00 -4.99
N THR A 163 -1.34 24.65 -4.47
CA THR A 163 -1.24 25.99 -3.87
C THR A 163 -0.34 26.01 -2.63
N ALA A 164 -0.40 24.96 -1.80
CA ALA A 164 0.43 24.80 -0.62
C ALA A 164 1.90 24.40 -0.94
N ARG A 165 2.19 24.06 -2.21
CA ARG A 165 3.45 23.45 -2.65
C ARG A 165 3.80 22.23 -1.81
N GLU A 166 2.82 21.35 -1.69
CA GLU A 166 2.94 20.07 -1.01
C GLU A 166 2.83 18.95 -2.04
N PHE A 167 3.21 17.73 -1.66
CA PHE A 167 3.14 16.56 -2.53
C PHE A 167 2.65 15.35 -1.74
N ASP A 168 2.04 14.39 -2.43
CA ASP A 168 1.81 13.05 -1.85
C ASP A 168 2.72 12.01 -2.50
N LEU A 169 2.76 10.82 -1.92
CA LEU A 169 3.60 9.72 -2.40
C LEU A 169 3.35 9.38 -3.87
N SER A 170 2.11 9.52 -4.35
CA SER A 170 1.79 9.28 -5.75
C SER A 170 2.43 10.33 -6.66
N ASP A 171 2.50 11.61 -6.27
CA ASP A 171 3.21 12.62 -7.07
C ASP A 171 4.69 12.28 -7.23
N PHE A 172 5.32 11.84 -6.14
CA PHE A 172 6.73 11.46 -6.15
C PHE A 172 6.97 10.26 -7.08
N VAL A 173 6.18 9.19 -6.93
CA VAL A 173 6.25 7.98 -7.78
C VAL A 173 6.01 8.32 -9.26
N ASN A 174 5.05 9.20 -9.56
CA ASN A 174 4.76 9.61 -10.93
C ASN A 174 5.86 10.47 -11.55
N SER A 175 6.51 11.32 -10.74
CA SER A 175 7.70 12.04 -11.17
C SER A 175 8.83 11.08 -11.51
N LEU A 176 9.06 10.05 -10.70
CA LEU A 176 10.08 9.03 -10.97
C LEU A 176 9.81 8.27 -12.26
N HIS A 177 8.58 7.83 -12.53
CA HIS A 177 8.22 7.24 -13.83
C HIS A 177 8.55 8.19 -14.98
N THR A 178 8.19 9.46 -14.86
CA THR A 178 8.46 10.46 -15.90
C THR A 178 9.96 10.65 -16.14
N SER A 179 10.75 10.78 -15.07
CA SER A 179 12.21 10.92 -15.15
C SER A 179 12.86 9.66 -15.72
N LEU A 180 12.48 8.47 -15.26
CA LEU A 180 13.06 7.20 -15.71
C LEU A 180 12.70 6.87 -17.16
N VAL A 181 11.52 7.28 -17.65
CA VAL A 181 11.16 7.15 -19.07
C VAL A 181 11.92 8.15 -19.94
N SER A 182 12.08 9.40 -19.49
CA SER A 182 12.67 10.46 -20.31
C SER A 182 14.22 10.47 -20.29
N GLU A 183 14.82 10.23 -19.13
CA GLU A 183 16.27 10.28 -18.90
C GLU A 183 16.92 8.88 -18.95
N GLY A 184 16.15 7.81 -18.74
CA GLY A 184 16.66 6.46 -18.55
C GLY A 184 17.18 6.20 -17.13
N TYR A 185 17.28 4.93 -16.76
CA TYR A 185 17.91 4.50 -15.50
C TYR A 185 19.44 4.39 -15.66
N ASN A 186 20.20 5.04 -14.78
CA ASN A 186 21.67 5.09 -14.81
C ASN A 186 22.33 4.51 -13.54
N GLY A 187 21.56 3.82 -12.69
CA GLY A 187 22.08 3.13 -11.51
C GLY A 187 22.55 1.72 -11.82
N ASP A 188 23.15 1.07 -10.83
CA ASP A 188 23.50 -0.34 -10.91
C ASP A 188 22.21 -1.19 -10.96
N LEU A 189 22.21 -2.21 -11.82
CA LEU A 189 21.07 -3.11 -11.94
C LEU A 189 21.08 -4.12 -10.80
N LEU A 190 19.90 -4.41 -10.28
CA LEU A 190 19.66 -5.48 -9.33
C LEU A 190 19.41 -6.79 -10.09
N ASP A 191 20.02 -7.87 -9.63
CA ASP A 191 19.80 -9.22 -10.18
C ASP A 191 18.48 -9.83 -9.68
N PHE A 192 18.15 -9.55 -8.43
CA PHE A 192 16.98 -10.07 -7.72
C PHE A 192 16.35 -9.01 -6.83
N VAL A 193 15.02 -9.01 -6.76
CA VAL A 193 14.20 -8.11 -5.95
C VAL A 193 13.16 -8.95 -5.21
N TYR A 194 13.16 -8.82 -3.89
CA TYR A 194 12.21 -9.48 -3.00
C TYR A 194 11.36 -8.40 -2.34
N ILE A 195 10.05 -8.52 -2.42
CA ILE A 195 9.11 -7.56 -1.83
C ILE A 195 8.19 -8.31 -0.88
N ASP A 196 8.24 -7.88 0.37
CA ASP A 196 7.28 -8.30 1.40
C ASP A 196 6.12 -7.31 1.46
N GLU A 197 4.99 -7.75 2.01
CA GLU A 197 3.75 -6.98 2.14
C GLU A 197 3.34 -6.25 0.84
N VAL A 198 3.47 -6.93 -0.31
CA VAL A 198 3.22 -6.33 -1.64
C VAL A 198 1.83 -5.71 -1.77
N GLN A 199 0.87 -6.16 -0.97
CA GLN A 199 -0.50 -5.63 -0.94
C GLN A 199 -0.60 -4.18 -0.45
N ASP A 200 0.46 -3.66 0.19
CA ASP A 200 0.55 -2.26 0.64
C ASP A 200 1.05 -1.33 -0.47
N LEU A 201 1.44 -1.87 -1.63
CA LEU A 201 1.92 -1.12 -2.77
C LEU A 201 0.87 -1.06 -3.89
N THR A 202 0.72 0.14 -4.47
CA THR A 202 -0.08 0.35 -5.68
C THR A 202 0.63 -0.24 -6.92
N MET A 203 -0.13 -0.52 -7.98
CA MET A 203 0.45 -1.05 -9.23
C MET A 203 1.47 -0.07 -9.84
N THR A 204 1.23 1.24 -9.73
CA THR A 204 2.18 2.26 -10.19
C THR A 204 3.49 2.22 -9.39
N GLN A 205 3.43 1.99 -8.07
CA GLN A 205 4.60 1.82 -7.22
C GLN A 205 5.40 0.55 -7.58
N ILE A 206 4.71 -0.59 -7.73
CA ILE A 206 5.33 -1.85 -8.14
C ILE A 206 5.98 -1.71 -9.52
N ALA A 207 5.38 -0.96 -10.44
CA ALA A 207 5.91 -0.78 -11.78
C ALA A 207 7.28 -0.07 -11.84
N LEU A 208 7.68 0.68 -10.80
CA LEU A 208 9.03 1.29 -10.75
C LEU A 208 10.14 0.23 -10.71
N LEU A 209 9.84 -0.97 -10.22
CA LEU A 209 10.84 -2.03 -10.08
C LEU A 209 11.39 -2.51 -11.41
N LYS A 210 10.66 -2.30 -12.52
CA LYS A 210 11.12 -2.67 -13.87
C LYS A 210 12.36 -1.92 -14.32
N TYR A 211 12.63 -0.75 -13.74
CA TYR A 211 13.77 0.09 -14.10
C TYR A 211 15.06 -0.42 -13.47
N VAL A 212 14.99 -0.96 -12.25
CA VAL A 212 16.16 -1.39 -11.47
C VAL A 212 16.55 -2.84 -11.69
N CYS A 213 15.62 -3.72 -12.09
CA CYS A 213 15.89 -5.13 -12.34
C CYS A 213 15.38 -5.54 -13.72
N ARG A 214 16.27 -6.15 -14.53
CA ARG A 214 15.95 -6.63 -15.90
C ARG A 214 15.74 -8.15 -15.97
N ASN A 215 15.95 -8.86 -14.86
CA ASN A 215 15.67 -10.29 -14.77
C ASN A 215 14.16 -10.54 -14.60
N PHE A 216 13.36 -10.25 -15.62
CA PHE A 216 11.90 -10.38 -15.56
C PHE A 216 11.38 -11.81 -15.47
N LYS A 217 12.25 -12.81 -15.67
CA LYS A 217 11.86 -14.23 -15.63
C LYS A 217 11.93 -14.80 -14.21
N GLU A 218 12.97 -14.45 -13.47
CA GLU A 218 13.30 -15.11 -12.18
C GLU A 218 13.73 -14.11 -11.10
N GLY A 219 13.90 -12.83 -11.44
CA GLY A 219 14.47 -11.80 -10.58
C GLY A 219 13.49 -11.15 -9.61
N PHE A 220 12.24 -11.62 -9.53
CA PHE A 220 11.21 -11.02 -8.67
C PHE A 220 10.50 -12.08 -7.84
N LEU A 221 10.42 -11.83 -6.53
CA LEU A 221 9.56 -12.56 -5.60
C LEU A 221 8.68 -11.55 -4.86
N PHE A 222 7.37 -11.73 -4.94
CA PHE A 222 6.39 -10.94 -4.21
C PHE A 222 5.72 -11.82 -3.16
N ALA A 223 5.78 -11.40 -1.90
CA ALA A 223 5.09 -11.99 -0.78
C ALA A 223 4.06 -11.01 -0.24
N GLY A 224 2.93 -11.53 0.24
CA GLY A 224 1.83 -10.72 0.75
C GLY A 224 0.56 -11.53 0.99
N ASP A 225 -0.50 -10.83 1.39
CA ASP A 225 -1.78 -11.43 1.74
C ASP A 225 -2.97 -10.55 1.29
N THR A 226 -3.73 -11.07 0.32
CA THR A 226 -4.92 -10.39 -0.22
C THR A 226 -6.02 -10.17 0.83
N ALA A 227 -6.10 -10.98 1.89
CA ALA A 227 -7.15 -10.81 2.90
C ALA A 227 -6.94 -9.55 3.77
N GLN A 228 -5.70 -9.07 3.88
CA GLN A 228 -5.37 -7.89 4.69
C GLN A 228 -5.85 -6.57 4.09
N THR A 229 -6.15 -6.53 2.78
CA THR A 229 -6.58 -5.30 2.12
C THR A 229 -8.08 -5.02 2.24
N ILE A 230 -8.88 -6.03 2.61
CA ILE A 230 -10.34 -5.92 2.72
C ILE A 230 -10.73 -4.81 3.70
N ALA A 231 -10.10 -4.79 4.88
CA ALA A 231 -10.38 -3.78 5.91
C ALA A 231 -9.94 -2.37 5.49
N ARG A 232 -8.93 -2.25 4.62
CA ARG A 232 -8.41 -0.98 4.11
C ARG A 232 -9.18 -0.47 2.89
N GLY A 233 -10.09 -1.28 2.32
CA GLY A 233 -10.84 -0.95 1.11
C GLY A 233 -9.97 -0.87 -0.15
N ILE A 234 -8.80 -1.53 -0.15
CA ILE A 234 -7.88 -1.57 -1.28
C ILE A 234 -8.18 -2.83 -2.11
N ASP A 235 -8.45 -2.65 -3.41
CA ASP A 235 -8.62 -3.73 -4.38
C ASP A 235 -7.23 -4.22 -4.83
N PHE A 236 -6.65 -5.14 -4.06
CA PHE A 236 -5.37 -5.79 -4.37
C PHE A 236 -5.60 -7.25 -4.70
N ARG A 237 -4.94 -7.74 -5.76
CA ARG A 237 -4.91 -9.16 -6.11
C ARG A 237 -3.57 -9.54 -6.72
N PHE A 238 -3.11 -10.75 -6.46
CA PHE A 238 -1.91 -11.29 -7.11
C PHE A 238 -2.08 -11.41 -8.63
N GLU A 239 -3.30 -11.62 -9.12
CA GLU A 239 -3.60 -11.63 -10.54
C GLU A 239 -3.33 -10.27 -11.21
N ASP A 240 -3.52 -9.16 -10.48
CA ASP A 240 -3.23 -7.82 -11.00
C ASP A 240 -1.70 -7.59 -11.14
N ILE A 241 -0.89 -8.14 -10.23
CA ILE A 241 0.58 -8.17 -10.37
C ILE A 241 0.97 -9.00 -11.61
N ARG A 242 0.39 -10.20 -11.78
CA ARG A 242 0.67 -11.05 -12.96
C ARG A 242 0.37 -10.30 -14.26
N SER A 243 -0.77 -9.60 -14.31
CA SER A 243 -1.16 -8.76 -15.44
C SER A 243 -0.16 -7.61 -15.68
N LEU A 244 0.30 -6.95 -14.62
CA LEU A 244 1.31 -5.90 -14.70
C LEU A 244 2.62 -6.44 -15.30
N PHE A 245 3.07 -7.63 -14.92
CA PHE A 245 4.28 -8.25 -15.49
C PHE A 245 4.15 -8.52 -16.99
N TYR A 246 3.01 -9.04 -17.44
CA TYR A 246 2.79 -9.26 -18.87
C TYR A 246 2.76 -7.94 -19.65
N THR A 247 2.01 -6.95 -19.15
CA THR A 247 1.71 -5.72 -19.90
C THR A 247 2.82 -4.68 -19.83
N ALA A 248 3.57 -4.61 -18.73
CA ALA A 248 4.56 -3.57 -18.49
C ALA A 248 6.00 -4.08 -18.51
N PHE A 249 6.28 -5.26 -17.95
CA PHE A 249 7.65 -5.77 -17.80
C PHE A 249 8.09 -6.55 -19.05
N LEU A 250 7.25 -7.47 -19.53
CA LEU A 250 7.57 -8.35 -20.66
C LEU A 250 7.33 -7.68 -22.02
N SER A 251 6.23 -6.94 -22.18
CA SER A 251 5.89 -6.27 -23.44
C SER A 251 6.95 -5.23 -23.86
N GLU A 252 7.55 -4.49 -22.91
CA GLU A 252 8.67 -3.58 -23.19
C GLU A 252 9.93 -4.36 -23.60
N THR A 253 10.21 -5.50 -22.97
CA THR A 253 11.35 -6.36 -23.29
C THR A 253 11.26 -6.95 -24.71
N GLU A 254 10.07 -7.31 -25.16
CA GLU A 254 9.85 -7.81 -26.53
C GLU A 254 10.02 -6.72 -27.59
N ALA A 255 9.65 -5.47 -27.29
CA ALA A 255 9.92 -4.32 -28.16
C ALA A 255 11.42 -4.01 -28.30
N PHE A 256 12.21 -4.17 -27.23
CA PHE A 256 13.67 -4.02 -27.26
C PHE A 256 14.39 -5.18 -28.00
N ASN A 257 13.79 -6.38 -28.06
CA ASN A 257 14.42 -7.60 -28.59
C ASN A 257 13.99 -7.97 -30.03
N GLN A 258 13.51 -7.01 -30.84
CA GLN A 258 13.05 -7.25 -32.23
C GLN A 258 14.11 -7.81 -33.22
N GLY A 259 15.31 -8.17 -32.75
CA GLY A 259 16.35 -8.84 -33.55
C GLY A 259 16.48 -10.36 -33.34
N SER A 260 15.92 -10.95 -32.27
CA SER A 260 16.12 -12.37 -31.95
C SER A 260 14.80 -13.12 -31.94
N GLN A 261 14.49 -13.75 -33.07
CA GLN A 261 13.42 -14.75 -33.14
C GLN A 261 13.73 -15.94 -32.25
N GLN A 262 12.94 -16.11 -31.18
CA GLN A 262 12.53 -17.42 -30.68
C GLN A 262 11.31 -17.25 -29.76
N GLY A 263 10.14 -17.60 -30.29
CA GLY A 263 8.87 -17.60 -29.58
C GLY A 263 8.80 -18.65 -28.48
N LYS A 264 9.50 -18.41 -27.36
CA LYS A 264 9.16 -19.02 -26.07
C LYS A 264 8.30 -18.03 -25.31
N GLN A 265 6.99 -18.31 -25.28
CA GLN A 265 6.05 -17.62 -24.41
C GLN A 265 6.61 -17.62 -23.00
N VAL A 266 6.93 -16.44 -22.45
CA VAL A 266 7.42 -16.32 -21.08
C VAL A 266 6.29 -16.74 -20.16
N LYS A 267 6.46 -17.89 -19.49
CA LYS A 267 5.50 -18.39 -18.51
C LYS A 267 5.92 -17.85 -17.14
N LEU A 268 5.09 -16.97 -16.56
CA LEU A 268 5.25 -16.58 -15.16
C LEU A 268 5.06 -17.81 -14.28
N SER A 269 5.86 -17.92 -13.22
CA SER A 269 5.71 -18.97 -12.21
C SER A 269 4.29 -18.94 -11.62
N ASP A 270 3.79 -20.12 -11.27
CA ASP A 270 2.50 -20.25 -10.60
C ASP A 270 2.61 -19.72 -9.16
N MET A 271 1.52 -19.18 -8.63
CA MET A 271 1.46 -18.66 -7.27
C MET A 271 1.74 -19.78 -6.26
N PHE A 272 2.69 -19.54 -5.36
CA PHE A 272 3.02 -20.46 -4.27
C PHE A 272 2.32 -20.00 -2.99
N GLN A 273 1.47 -20.85 -2.42
CA GLN A 273 0.71 -20.52 -1.23
C GLN A 273 1.25 -21.28 -0.01
N LEU A 274 1.49 -20.54 1.07
CA LEU A 274 1.77 -21.12 2.40
C LEU A 274 0.44 -21.41 3.10
N THR A 275 0.09 -22.69 3.27
CA THR A 275 -1.20 -23.11 3.85
C THR A 275 -1.08 -23.53 5.32
N GLN A 276 0.12 -23.57 5.89
CA GLN A 276 0.33 -23.98 7.27
C GLN A 276 0.51 -22.75 8.17
N ASN A 277 -0.41 -22.58 9.12
CA ASN A 277 -0.36 -21.49 10.09
C ASN A 277 0.35 -21.97 11.37
N PHE A 278 1.43 -21.27 11.74
CA PHE A 278 2.23 -21.54 12.93
C PHE A 278 1.91 -20.60 14.11
N ARG A 279 1.03 -19.61 13.91
CA ARG A 279 0.71 -18.57 14.90
C ARG A 279 -0.55 -18.86 15.70
N THR A 280 -1.51 -19.60 15.14
CA THR A 280 -2.82 -19.82 15.77
C THR A 280 -3.30 -21.28 15.70
N HIS A 281 -4.35 -21.59 16.47
CA HIS A 281 -4.93 -22.93 16.57
C HIS A 281 -6.10 -23.15 15.61
N CYS A 282 -6.46 -24.42 15.36
CA CYS A 282 -7.46 -24.81 14.36
C CYS A 282 -8.84 -24.17 14.57
N GLY A 283 -9.30 -23.99 15.81
CA GLY A 283 -10.57 -23.31 16.11
C GLY A 283 -10.71 -21.92 15.49
N ILE A 284 -9.68 -21.06 15.60
CA ILE A 284 -9.68 -19.73 14.97
C ILE A 284 -9.63 -19.84 13.45
N LEU A 285 -8.79 -20.74 12.93
CA LEU A 285 -8.66 -20.96 11.47
C LEU A 285 -9.98 -21.42 10.85
N HIS A 286 -10.72 -22.31 11.50
CA HIS A 286 -12.01 -22.76 11.02
C HIS A 286 -13.05 -21.62 11.00
N MET A 287 -13.03 -20.75 12.01
CA MET A 287 -13.90 -19.57 12.01
C MET A 287 -13.52 -18.63 10.86
N ALA A 288 -12.25 -18.28 10.71
CA ALA A 288 -11.74 -17.43 9.63
C ALA A 288 -12.11 -18.01 8.25
N GLN A 289 -11.90 -19.32 8.06
CA GLN A 289 -12.26 -20.01 6.83
C GLN A 289 -13.77 -19.95 6.54
N SER A 290 -14.63 -19.99 7.56
CA SER A 290 -16.09 -19.88 7.36
C SER A 290 -16.47 -18.49 6.85
N ILE A 291 -15.85 -17.42 7.38
CA ILE A 291 -16.01 -16.04 6.90
C ILE A 291 -15.47 -15.91 5.47
N MET A 292 -14.27 -16.41 5.20
CA MET A 292 -13.69 -16.38 3.84
C MET A 292 -14.56 -17.13 2.83
N SER A 293 -15.18 -18.24 3.22
CA SER A 293 -16.09 -18.99 2.34
C SER A 293 -17.32 -18.17 1.95
N LEU A 294 -17.86 -17.36 2.89
CA LEU A 294 -18.95 -16.42 2.59
C LEU A 294 -18.47 -15.30 1.66
N LEU A 295 -17.27 -14.75 1.91
CA LEU A 295 -16.67 -13.72 1.03
C LEU A 295 -16.47 -14.25 -0.39
N TYR A 296 -15.93 -15.46 -0.57
CA TYR A 296 -15.78 -16.08 -1.88
C TYR A 296 -17.11 -16.34 -2.59
N PHE A 297 -18.18 -16.59 -1.83
CA PHE A 297 -19.50 -16.83 -2.40
C PHE A 297 -20.21 -15.54 -2.82
N PHE A 298 -20.23 -14.53 -1.94
CA PHE A 298 -20.96 -13.28 -2.17
C PHE A 298 -20.14 -12.24 -2.95
N PHE A 299 -18.80 -12.27 -2.85
CA PHE A 299 -17.88 -11.31 -3.45
C PHE A 299 -16.71 -12.00 -4.20
N PRO A 300 -17.01 -12.90 -5.16
CA PRO A 300 -16.01 -13.77 -5.80
C PRO A 300 -14.92 -13.02 -6.60
N SER A 301 -15.14 -11.74 -6.93
CA SER A 301 -14.18 -10.93 -7.68
C SER A 301 -13.31 -10.01 -6.80
N SER A 302 -13.60 -9.92 -5.49
CA SER A 302 -12.98 -8.95 -4.59
C SER A 302 -11.72 -9.46 -3.89
N VAL A 303 -11.51 -10.77 -3.87
CA VAL A 303 -10.36 -11.42 -3.23
C VAL A 303 -9.91 -12.63 -4.03
N ASP A 304 -8.62 -12.92 -4.00
CA ASP A 304 -8.09 -14.16 -4.60
C ASP A 304 -8.58 -15.37 -3.79
N LYS A 305 -9.06 -16.41 -4.50
CA LYS A 305 -9.49 -17.64 -3.85
C LYS A 305 -8.28 -18.49 -3.48
N LEU A 306 -7.89 -18.43 -2.22
CA LEU A 306 -6.78 -19.19 -1.66
C LEU A 306 -7.25 -20.51 -1.01
N ASN A 307 -6.35 -21.49 -0.92
CA ASN A 307 -6.61 -22.73 -0.19
C ASN A 307 -6.78 -22.44 1.31
N PRO A 308 -7.61 -23.21 2.03
CA PRO A 308 -7.75 -23.05 3.47
C PRO A 308 -6.43 -23.22 4.22
N GLU A 309 -6.24 -22.40 5.25
CA GLU A 309 -5.14 -22.57 6.19
C GLU A 309 -5.36 -23.76 7.14
N THR A 310 -4.27 -24.38 7.57
CA THR A 310 -4.24 -25.52 8.48
C THR A 310 -3.33 -25.23 9.66
N GLY A 311 -3.78 -25.56 10.86
CA GLY A 311 -3.03 -25.38 12.10
C GLY A 311 -2.40 -26.68 12.57
N LEU A 312 -1.31 -26.57 13.32
CA LEU A 312 -0.67 -27.72 14.00
C LEU A 312 -1.26 -27.98 15.39
N VAL A 313 -1.93 -26.98 15.97
CA VAL A 313 -2.40 -27.00 17.35
C VAL A 313 -3.92 -27.00 17.35
N TYR A 314 -4.51 -27.94 18.10
CA TYR A 314 -5.95 -27.92 18.36
C TYR A 314 -6.30 -26.78 19.33
N GLY A 315 -7.43 -26.13 19.11
CA GLY A 315 -8.01 -25.20 20.05
C GLY A 315 -9.49 -25.00 19.78
N GLU A 316 -10.22 -24.54 20.79
CA GLU A 316 -11.68 -24.43 20.75
C GLU A 316 -12.17 -23.38 19.75
N ALA A 317 -13.40 -23.55 19.27
CA ALA A 317 -14.00 -22.56 18.39
C ALA A 317 -14.27 -21.25 19.16
N PRO A 318 -14.03 -20.07 18.55
CA PRO A 318 -14.40 -18.80 19.16
C PRO A 318 -15.89 -18.74 19.47
N VAL A 319 -16.24 -18.10 20.59
CA VAL A 319 -17.62 -17.94 21.07
C VAL A 319 -18.07 -16.50 20.84
N LEU A 320 -19.25 -16.32 20.26
CA LEU A 320 -19.91 -15.02 20.17
C LEU A 320 -20.52 -14.68 21.54
N LEU A 321 -20.13 -13.53 22.09
CA LEU A 321 -20.69 -13.01 23.34
C LEU A 321 -21.78 -12.00 23.00
N GLU A 322 -23.02 -12.32 23.34
CA GLU A 322 -24.18 -11.43 23.18
C GLU A 322 -24.50 -10.77 24.54
N SER A 323 -24.76 -9.46 24.53
CA SER A 323 -25.25 -8.74 25.71
C SER A 323 -26.75 -8.46 25.51
N ASP A 324 -27.59 -8.96 26.41
CA ASP A 324 -29.04 -8.85 26.30
C ASP A 324 -29.60 -7.43 26.56
N ASN A 325 -28.80 -6.46 27.02
CA ASN A 325 -29.35 -5.23 27.65
C ASN A 325 -28.55 -3.91 27.49
N ASP A 326 -27.77 -3.70 26.42
CA ASP A 326 -26.85 -2.54 26.27
C ASP A 326 -25.82 -2.39 27.43
N GLU A 327 -25.75 -3.38 28.33
CA GLU A 327 -24.72 -3.46 29.36
C GLU A 327 -23.41 -3.84 28.68
N ASN A 328 -22.35 -3.08 28.97
CA ASN A 328 -21.04 -3.35 28.39
C ASN A 328 -20.58 -4.74 28.86
N ALA A 329 -20.72 -5.75 28.01
CA ALA A 329 -20.38 -7.15 28.32
C ALA A 329 -18.93 -7.27 28.80
N ILE A 330 -18.04 -6.39 28.33
CA ILE A 330 -16.66 -6.26 28.79
C ILE A 330 -16.62 -5.83 30.27
N MET A 331 -17.45 -4.89 30.71
CA MET A 331 -17.53 -4.50 32.13
C MET A 331 -18.10 -5.60 33.01
N THR A 332 -19.02 -6.43 32.52
CA THR A 332 -19.52 -7.59 33.28
C THR A 332 -18.46 -8.69 33.40
N ILE A 333 -17.67 -8.91 32.34
CA ILE A 333 -16.60 -9.91 32.29
C ILE A 333 -15.35 -9.47 33.08
N PHE A 334 -14.97 -8.19 33.02
CA PHE A 334 -13.73 -7.67 33.61
C PHE A 334 -13.92 -6.77 34.85
N GLY A 335 -15.14 -6.29 35.12
CA GLY A 335 -15.42 -5.30 36.17
C GLY A 335 -15.66 -5.88 37.57
N GLU A 336 -16.00 -7.17 37.71
CA GLU A 336 -16.25 -7.79 39.02
C GLU A 336 -15.01 -8.53 39.57
N ILE A 337 -14.02 -7.79 40.07
CA ILE A 337 -12.90 -8.38 40.86
C ILE A 337 -13.25 -8.55 42.36
N LYS A 338 -14.49 -8.27 42.80
CA LYS A 338 -14.85 -8.35 44.23
C LYS A 338 -16.21 -8.97 44.53
N SER A 339 -16.43 -10.23 44.17
CA SER A 339 -17.48 -11.03 44.82
C SER A 339 -16.90 -12.30 45.45
N LYS A 340 -17.24 -12.47 46.74
CA LYS A 340 -16.75 -13.50 47.64
C LYS A 340 -17.41 -14.85 47.31
N HIS A 341 -17.08 -15.54 46.22
CA HIS A 341 -17.36 -16.99 46.07
C HIS A 341 -16.49 -17.61 44.96
N GLY A 342 -15.33 -18.15 45.35
CA GLY A 342 -14.74 -19.43 44.93
C GLY A 342 -14.51 -19.84 43.47
N SER A 343 -15.22 -19.33 42.46
CA SER A 343 -15.01 -19.70 41.05
C SER A 343 -14.48 -18.51 40.27
N MET A 344 -13.17 -18.34 40.33
CA MET A 344 -12.45 -17.39 39.49
C MET A 344 -12.45 -17.94 38.05
N HIS A 345 -13.47 -17.61 37.26
CA HIS A 345 -13.43 -17.74 35.80
C HIS A 345 -12.85 -16.46 35.22
N GLY A 346 -11.65 -16.10 35.70
CA GLY A 346 -10.89 -15.02 35.10
C GLY A 346 -10.43 -15.49 33.73
N PHE A 347 -10.65 -14.67 32.70
CA PHE A 347 -10.05 -14.92 31.40
C PHE A 347 -8.53 -15.06 31.58
N GLY A 348 -7.96 -16.16 31.13
CA GLY A 348 -6.53 -16.46 31.29
C GLY A 348 -5.67 -15.64 30.32
N ALA A 349 -4.34 -15.64 30.52
CA ALA A 349 -3.38 -14.99 29.62
C ALA A 349 -3.38 -15.57 28.19
N GLU A 350 -4.13 -16.65 27.95
CA GLU A 350 -4.24 -17.37 26.68
C GLU A 350 -5.55 -17.08 25.93
N GLN A 351 -6.34 -16.11 26.37
CA GLN A 351 -7.60 -15.74 25.72
C GLN A 351 -7.53 -14.35 25.10
N VAL A 352 -8.07 -14.23 23.89
CA VAL A 352 -8.10 -12.99 23.11
C VAL A 352 -9.56 -12.64 22.82
N ILE A 353 -9.92 -11.37 22.99
CA ILE A 353 -11.23 -10.85 22.62
C ILE A 353 -11.06 -9.98 21.38
N LEU A 354 -11.78 -10.32 20.33
CA LEU A 354 -11.90 -9.49 19.14
C LEU A 354 -13.05 -8.51 19.36
N VAL A 355 -12.72 -7.22 19.42
CA VAL A 355 -13.69 -6.13 19.49
C VAL A 355 -13.71 -5.36 18.18
N ARG A 356 -14.87 -4.80 17.83
CA ARG A 356 -14.99 -3.83 16.74
C ARG A 356 -14.60 -2.46 17.27
N ASP A 357 -13.73 -1.74 16.57
CA ASP A 357 -13.39 -0.35 16.90
C ASP A 357 -14.58 0.58 16.54
N ASP A 358 -14.80 1.60 17.37
CA ASP A 358 -15.97 2.52 17.34
C ASP A 358 -15.98 3.44 16.09
N ALA A 359 -14.94 3.42 15.26
CA ALA A 359 -14.77 4.31 14.11
C ALA A 359 -15.43 3.85 12.79
N THR A 360 -16.29 2.81 12.77
CA THR A 360 -17.01 2.40 11.53
C THR A 360 -18.48 2.05 11.69
#